data_AF-A0A2V8GRR4-F1
#
_entry.id   AF-A0A2V8GRR4-F1
#
_cell.length_a   1.000
_cell.length_b   1.000
_cell.length_c   1.000
_cell.angle_alpha   90.00
_cell.angle_beta   90.00
_cell.angle_gamma   90.00
#
_symmetry.space_group_name_H-M   'P 1'
#
loop_
_entity.id
_entity.type
_entity.pdbx_description
1 polymer ?
#
loop_
_entity_poly.entity_id
_entity_poly.type
_entity_poly.pdbx_seq_one_letter_code
_entity_poly.pdbx_strand_id
1 'polypeptide(L)' 'MPPKVVKTLKTLAKRNRRSMEQEVRAVLEEHVGDREALLEQIERAWAQQARRPRATEIDQWLRVGRE' A
#
# COMPACT_ATOMS: atom_id res chain seq x y z
N MET A 1 5.43 22.01 0.70
CA MET A 1 5.75 20.84 -0.17
C MET A 1 7.14 21.04 -0.74
N PRO A 2 8.04 20.04 -0.67
CA PRO A 2 9.38 20.17 -1.22
C PRO A 2 9.35 20.43 -2.75
N PRO A 3 10.15 21.37 -3.29
CA PRO A 3 10.14 21.71 -4.71
C PRO A 3 10.38 20.50 -5.63
N LYS A 4 11.22 19.55 -5.19
CA LYS A 4 11.49 18.29 -5.89
C LYS A 4 10.23 17.45 -6.08
N VAL A 5 9.37 17.36 -5.05
CA VAL A 5 8.12 16.59 -5.08
C VAL A 5 7.14 17.23 -6.06
N VAL A 6 7.00 18.57 -6.04
CA VAL A 6 6.14 19.30 -6.97
C VAL A 6 6.57 19.10 -8.42
N LYS A 7 7.89 19.13 -8.70
CA LYS A 7 8.42 18.89 -10.05
C LYS A 7 8.08 17.48 -10.54
N THR A 8 8.30 16.47 -9.70
CA THR A 8 7.98 15.06 -10.02
C THR A 8 6.48 14.87 -10.29
N LEU A 9 5.61 15.44 -9.46
CA LEU A 9 4.15 15.37 -9.63
C LEU A 9 3.69 16.03 -10.93
N LYS A 10 4.24 17.21 -11.28
CA LYS A 10 3.93 17.86 -12.57
C LYS A 10 4.37 17.02 -13.76
N THR A 11 5.51 16.36 -13.68
CA THR A 11 6.00 15.45 -14.72
C THR A 11 5.07 14.24 -14.88
N LEU A 12 4.65 13.62 -13.78
CA LEU A 12 3.69 12.51 -13.77
C LEU A 12 2.33 12.91 -14.35
N ALA A 13 1.77 14.03 -13.88
CA ALA A 13 0.50 14.55 -14.38
C ALA A 13 0.54 14.82 -15.90
N LYS A 14 1.63 15.43 -16.38
CA LYS A 14 1.83 15.64 -17.82
C LYS A 14 1.92 14.33 -18.60
N ARG A 15 2.66 13.34 -18.09
CA ARG A 15 2.81 12.01 -18.71
C ARG A 15 1.46 11.30 -18.82
N ASN A 16 0.65 11.40 -17.77
CA ASN A 16 -0.65 10.74 -17.67
C ASN A 16 -1.81 11.56 -18.27
N ARG A 17 -1.51 12.73 -18.86
CA ARG A 17 -2.49 13.68 -19.42
C ARG A 17 -3.58 14.09 -18.42
N ARG A 18 -3.20 14.24 -17.16
CA ARG A 18 -4.07 14.61 -16.03
C ARG A 18 -3.71 16.00 -15.51
N SER A 19 -4.64 16.65 -14.84
CA SER A 19 -4.32 17.79 -13.97
C SER A 19 -3.49 17.31 -12.78
N MET A 20 -2.74 18.21 -12.14
CA MET A 20 -1.95 17.87 -10.96
C MET A 20 -2.84 17.36 -9.81
N GLU A 21 -4.06 17.91 -9.66
CA GLU A 21 -5.03 17.45 -8.68
C GLU A 21 -5.50 16.02 -8.96
N GLN A 22 -5.83 15.72 -10.22
CA GLN A 22 -6.25 14.38 -10.65
C GLN A 22 -5.14 13.35 -10.44
N GLU A 23 -3.88 13.72 -10.70
CA GLU A 23 -2.73 12.85 -10.47
C GLU A 23 -2.49 12.59 -8.98
N VAL A 24 -2.57 13.63 -8.14
CA VAL A 24 -2.46 13.47 -6.68
C VAL A 24 -3.60 12.59 -6.16
N ARG A 25 -4.83 12.80 -6.63
CA ARG A 25 -5.98 11.97 -6.28
C ARG A 25 -5.73 10.50 -6.66
N ALA A 26 -5.26 10.23 -7.88
CA ALA A 26 -4.98 8.88 -8.33
C ALA A 26 -3.89 8.19 -7.48
N VAL A 27 -2.80 8.89 -7.13
CA VAL A 27 -1.74 8.34 -6.28
C VAL A 27 -2.25 8.04 -4.87
N LEU A 28 -3.11 8.92 -4.33
CA LEU A 28 -3.73 8.68 -3.02
C LEU A 28 -4.73 7.52 -3.07
N GLU A 29 -5.54 7.41 -4.12
CA GLU A 29 -6.49 6.31 -4.33
C GLU A 29 -5.78 4.96 -4.49
N GLU A 30 -4.70 4.90 -5.26
CA GLU A 30 -3.85 3.71 -5.38
C GLU A 30 -3.29 3.30 -4.02
N HIS A 31 -2.67 4.23 -3.29
CA HIS A 31 -2.05 3.91 -2.01
C HIS A 31 -3.05 3.53 -0.92
N VAL A 32 -4.21 4.20 -0.87
CA VAL A 32 -5.27 3.89 0.09
C VAL A 32 -5.98 2.60 -0.28
N GLY A 33 -6.26 2.37 -1.56
CA GLY A 33 -6.84 1.13 -2.07
C GLY A 33 -5.95 -0.08 -1.78
N ASP A 34 -4.63 0.04 -1.99
CA ASP A 34 -3.67 -1.00 -1.65
C ASP A 34 -3.66 -1.30 -0.14
N ARG A 35 -3.76 -0.26 0.69
CA ARG A 35 -3.82 -0.40 2.15
C ARG A 35 -5.11 -1.08 2.61
N GLU A 36 -6.27 -0.68 2.09
CA GLU A 36 -7.56 -1.28 2.43
C GLU A 36 -7.63 -2.74 1.99
N ALA A 37 -7.20 -3.04 0.77
CA ALA A 37 -7.13 -4.41 0.26
C ALA A 37 -6.20 -5.30 1.10
N LEU A 38 -5.04 -4.78 1.51
CA LEU A 38 -4.12 -5.50 2.39
C LEU A 38 -4.74 -5.77 3.77
N LEU A 39 -5.43 -4.79 4.35
CA LEU A 39 -6.12 -4.97 5.65
C LEU A 39 -7.23 -6.00 5.55
N GLU A 40 -8.04 -5.95 4.49
CA GLU A 40 -9.09 -6.95 4.25
C GLU A 40 -8.48 -8.36 4.10
N GLN A 41 -7.34 -8.48 3.42
CA GLN A 41 -6.63 -9.75 3.30
C GLN A 41 -6.15 -10.28 4.66
N ILE A 42 -5.63 -9.41 5.53
CA ILE A 42 -5.22 -9.75 6.89
C ILE A 42 -6.43 -10.21 7.71
N GLU A 43 -7.54 -9.47 7.67
CA GLU A 43 -8.76 -9.83 8.39
C GLU A 43 -9.31 -11.18 7.93
N ARG A 44 -9.37 -11.43 6.63
CA ARG A 44 -9.78 -12.74 6.07
C ARG A 44 -8.84 -13.86 6.51
N ALA A 45 -7.52 -13.62 6.50
CA ALA A 45 -6.54 -14.60 6.95
C ALA A 45 -6.71 -14.95 8.44
N TRP A 46 -6.97 -13.96 9.29
CA TRP A 46 -7.26 -14.17 10.72
C TRP A 46 -8.58 -14.91 10.93
N ALA A 47 -9.64 -14.56 10.19
CA ALA A 47 -10.94 -15.21 10.29
C ALA A 47 -10.90 -16.70 9.89
N GLN A 48 -10.04 -17.06 8.92
CA GLN A 48 -9.85 -18.44 8.47
C GLN A 48 -8.94 -19.26 9.41
N GLN A 49 -8.37 -18.64 10.45
CA GLN A 49 -7.39 -19.28 11.29
C GLN A 49 -8.05 -20.19 12.33
N ALA A 50 -8.08 -21.50 12.05
CA ALA A 50 -8.72 -22.52 12.89
C ALA A 50 -8.06 -22.70 14.28
N ARG A 51 -6.82 -22.23 14.46
CA ARG A 51 -6.08 -22.30 15.73
C ARG A 51 -5.13 -21.12 15.88
N ARG A 52 -4.76 -20.83 17.13
CA ARG A 52 -3.70 -19.86 17.41
C ARG A 52 -2.36 -20.33 16.78
N PRO A 53 -1.62 -19.44 16.09
CA PRO A 53 -0.31 -19.77 15.56
C PRO A 53 0.71 -19.94 16.69
N ARG A 54 1.69 -20.82 16.47
CA ARG A 54 2.81 -21.05 17.40
C ARG A 54 3.85 -19.95 17.21
N ALA A 55 4.63 -19.64 18.25
CA ALA A 55 5.66 -18.61 18.21
C ALA A 55 6.64 -18.80 17.02
N THR A 56 7.05 -20.04 16.74
CA THR A 56 7.94 -20.36 15.62
C THR A 56 7.33 -20.07 14.24
N GLU A 57 6.01 -20.18 14.11
CA GLU A 57 5.28 -19.87 12.87
C GLU A 57 5.25 -18.34 12.66
N ILE A 58 5.09 -17.57 13.73
CA ILE A 58 5.14 -16.10 13.71
C ILE A 58 6.55 -15.61 13.36
N ASP A 59 7.58 -16.18 13.97
CA ASP A 59 8.98 -15.81 13.71
C ASP A 59 9.37 -16.05 12.24
N GLN A 60 8.84 -17.13 11.64
CA GLN A 60 9.06 -17.42 10.22
C GLN A 60 8.37 -16.38 9.33
N TRP A 61 7.13 -15.99 9.63
CA TRP A 61 6.43 -14.94 8.87
C TRP A 61 7.12 -13.58 8.98
N LEU A 62 7.63 -13.23 10.17
CA LEU A 62 8.39 -12.00 10.39
C LEU A 62 9.72 -11.98 9.61
N ARG A 63 10.32 -13.14 9.33
CA ARG A 63 11.53 -13.24 8.51
C ARG A 63 11.20 -13.05 7.03
N VAL A 64 10.16 -13.72 6.53
CA VAL A 64 9.73 -13.61 5.12
C VAL A 64 9.26 -12.19 4.80
N GLY A 65 8.53 -11.52 5.69
CA GLY A 65 8.03 -10.16 5.44
C GLY A 65 9.09 -9.05 5.52
N ARG A 66 10.34 -9.35 5.85
CA ARG A 66 11.46 -8.39 5.85
C ARG A 66 12.34 -8.44 4.60
N GLU A 67 12.18 -9.48 3.77
CA GLU A 67 12.81 -9.61 2.46
C GLU A 67 11.95 -8.94 1.37
#